data_AF-M4V8X9-F1
#
_entry.id   AF-M4V8X9-F1
#
_cell.length_a   1.000
_cell.length_b   1.000
_cell.length_c   1.000
_cell.angle_alpha   90.00
_cell.angle_beta   90.00
_cell.angle_gamma   90.00
#
_symmetry.space_group_name_H-M   'P 1'
#
loop_
_entity.id
_entity.type
_entity.pdbx_description
1 polymer ?
#
loop_
_entity_poly.entity_id
_entity_poly.type
_entity_poly.pdbx_seq_one_letter_code
_entity_poly.pdbx_strand_id
1 'polypeptide(L)'
;MGKIKISKKHKRSPRKFMLSNGLQLIPHDPSHIFKNHKEIKLALAESLFDGDREAFIEILAGYVRTHNILEVCRRTGLSRTVVYEATGKQGNPSLDTLCKIMTAFDKSAA
;
A
#
# COMPACT_ATOMS: atom_id res chain seq x y z
N MET A 1 39.66 -25.40 -12.25
CA MET A 1 38.71 -24.86 -11.25
C MET A 1 39.19 -23.49 -10.79
N GLY A 2 38.64 -22.40 -11.33
CA GLY A 2 39.01 -21.03 -10.95
C GLY A 2 37.88 -20.35 -10.17
N LYS A 3 38.14 -19.92 -8.93
CA LYS A 3 37.15 -19.19 -8.13
C LYS A 3 37.05 -17.75 -8.62
N ILE A 4 35.87 -17.36 -9.11
CA ILE A 4 35.57 -15.96 -9.48
C ILE A 4 35.47 -15.14 -8.18
N LYS A 5 36.38 -14.18 -7.98
CA LYS A 5 36.32 -13.21 -6.88
C LYS A 5 35.27 -12.16 -7.22
N ILE A 6 34.14 -12.20 -6.50
CA ILE A 6 33.06 -11.22 -6.65
C ILE A 6 33.49 -9.91 -5.97
N SER A 7 33.43 -8.81 -6.72
CA SER A 7 33.80 -7.46 -6.28
C SER A 7 33.00 -7.01 -5.06
N LYS A 8 33.68 -6.43 -4.06
CA LYS A 8 33.09 -5.93 -2.82
C LYS A 8 32.07 -4.83 -3.16
N LYS A 9 30.80 -5.07 -2.80
CA LYS A 9 29.66 -4.17 -2.96
C LYS A 9 30.01 -2.80 -2.34
N HIS A 10 30.15 -1.77 -3.18
CA HIS A 10 30.33 -0.39 -2.75
C HIS A 10 29.08 0.06 -1.99
N LYS A 11 29.18 0.27 -0.67
CA LYS A 11 28.14 0.97 0.10
C LYS A 11 28.24 2.46 -0.27
N ARG A 12 27.36 2.92 -1.16
CA ARG A 12 27.21 4.36 -1.42
C ARG A 12 26.64 5.01 -0.16
N SER A 13 27.33 6.01 0.37
CA SER A 13 26.81 6.86 1.44
C SER A 13 25.56 7.60 0.95
N PRO A 14 24.51 7.76 1.78
CA PRO A 14 23.34 8.51 1.36
C PRO A 14 23.74 9.97 1.06
N ARG A 15 23.43 10.45 -0.15
CA ARG A 15 23.58 11.87 -0.49
C ARG A 15 22.64 12.66 0.41
N LYS A 16 23.17 13.66 1.12
CA LYS A 16 22.36 14.62 1.87
C LYS A 16 21.65 15.52 0.85
N PHE A 17 20.33 15.34 0.70
CA PHE A 17 19.54 16.20 -0.19
C PHE A 17 19.25 17.51 0.55
N MET A 18 19.88 18.59 0.11
CA MET A 18 19.69 19.94 0.64
C MET A 18 18.93 20.77 -0.37
N LEU A 19 17.88 21.46 0.08
CA LEU A 19 17.22 22.50 -0.70
C LEU A 19 18.10 23.76 -0.73
N SER A 20 17.89 24.64 -1.72
CA SER A 20 18.59 25.93 -1.86
C SER A 20 18.51 26.81 -0.62
N ASN A 21 17.50 26.60 0.22
CA ASN A 21 17.20 27.42 1.39
C ASN A 21 17.79 26.83 2.70
N GLY A 22 18.68 25.83 2.61
CA GLY A 22 19.33 25.21 3.79
C GLY A 22 18.46 24.21 4.56
N LEU A 23 17.24 23.94 4.11
CA LEU A 23 16.35 22.93 4.69
C LEU A 23 16.83 21.52 4.34
N GLN A 24 16.86 20.64 5.35
CA GLN A 24 17.22 19.23 5.20
C GLN A 24 15.97 18.42 4.83
N LEU A 25 16.05 17.64 3.75
CA LEU A 25 15.01 16.68 3.42
C LEU A 25 15.15 15.43 4.28
N ILE A 26 14.06 15.03 4.94
CA ILE A 26 13.95 13.72 5.56
C ILE A 26 13.35 12.73 4.57
N PRO A 27 13.85 11.49 4.48
CA PRO A 27 13.17 10.43 3.74
C PRO A 27 11.77 10.22 4.31
N HIS A 28 10.74 10.42 3.49
CA HIS A 28 9.35 10.16 3.85
C HIS A 28 8.88 8.90 3.13
N ASP A 29 8.56 7.85 3.89
CA ASP A 29 8.00 6.61 3.35
C ASP A 29 6.48 6.57 3.64
N PRO A 30 5.62 6.83 2.64
CA PRO A 30 4.17 6.87 2.82
C PRO A 30 3.57 5.52 3.23
N SER A 31 4.32 4.42 3.08
CA SER A 31 3.91 3.08 3.48
C SER A 31 3.65 2.95 4.98
N HIS A 32 4.20 3.85 5.81
CA HIS A 32 3.97 3.82 7.26
C HIS A 32 2.53 4.16 7.64
N ILE A 33 1.89 5.04 6.87
CA ILE A 33 0.49 5.45 7.09
C ILE A 33 -0.44 4.25 6.93
N PHE A 34 -0.18 3.43 5.90
CA PHE A 34 -0.98 2.26 5.59
C PHE A 34 -0.77 1.07 6.54
N LYS A 35 0.06 1.18 7.60
CA LYS A 35 0.18 0.11 8.62
C LYS A 35 -0.88 0.21 9.71
N ASN A 36 -1.50 1.39 9.90
CA ASN A 36 -2.51 1.57 10.93
C ASN A 36 -3.91 1.28 10.38
N HIS A 37 -4.38 0.04 10.57
CA HIS A 37 -5.71 -0.36 10.11
C HIS A 37 -6.86 0.49 10.68
N LYS A 38 -6.70 1.13 11.86
CA LYS A 38 -7.76 1.99 12.41
C LYS A 38 -7.91 3.27 11.59
N GLU A 39 -6.80 3.91 11.24
CA GLU A 39 -6.79 5.12 10.43
C GLU A 39 -7.28 4.84 9.01
N ILE A 40 -6.89 3.71 8.41
CA ILE A 40 -7.38 3.32 7.09
C ILE A 40 -8.89 3.14 7.08
N LYS A 41 -9.45 2.46 8.10
CA LYS A 41 -10.91 2.30 8.22
C LYS A 41 -11.64 3.62 8.39
N LEU A 42 -11.07 4.56 9.14
CA LEU A 42 -11.63 5.90 9.30
C LEU A 42 -11.67 6.65 7.96
N ALA A 43 -10.54 6.68 7.24
CA ALA A 43 -10.45 7.33 5.94
C ALA A 43 -11.39 6.71 4.88
N LEU A 44 -11.52 5.38 4.88
CA LEU A 44 -12.49 4.68 4.03
C LEU A 44 -13.93 5.04 4.38
N ALA A 45 -14.26 5.17 5.66
CA ALA A 45 -15.60 5.57 6.08
C ALA A 45 -15.90 7.03 5.69
N GLU A 46 -14.96 7.95 5.93
CA GLU A 46 -15.09 9.37 5.56
C GLU A 46 -15.30 9.53 4.06
N SER A 47 -14.42 8.94 3.23
CA SER A 47 -14.57 8.98 1.77
C SER A 47 -15.88 8.37 1.27
N LEU A 48 -16.38 7.33 1.95
CA LEU A 48 -17.68 6.74 1.61
C LEU A 48 -18.85 7.69 1.95
N PHE A 49 -18.82 8.35 3.10
CA PHE A 49 -19.86 9.31 3.51
C PHE A 49 -19.84 10.59 2.67
N ASP A 50 -18.66 11.04 2.25
CA ASP A 50 -18.48 12.18 1.36
C ASP A 50 -18.86 11.85 -0.10
N GLY A 51 -19.07 10.57 -0.42
CA GLY A 51 -19.34 10.11 -1.78
C GLY A 51 -18.12 10.22 -2.70
N ASP A 52 -16.92 10.38 -2.14
CA ASP A 52 -15.67 10.48 -2.89
C ASP A 52 -15.14 9.08 -3.24
N ARG A 53 -15.63 8.56 -4.37
CA ARG A 53 -15.19 7.28 -4.92
C ARG A 53 -13.68 7.26 -5.21
N GLU A 54 -13.10 8.37 -5.69
CA GLU A 54 -11.70 8.38 -6.10
C GLU A 54 -10.79 8.22 -4.88
N ALA A 55 -11.05 8.99 -3.83
CA ALA A 55 -10.35 8.86 -2.56
C ALA A 55 -10.50 7.45 -1.98
N PHE A 56 -11.71 6.89 -1.99
CA PHE A 56 -11.97 5.54 -1.47
C PHE A 56 -11.10 4.48 -2.18
N ILE A 57 -11.06 4.52 -3.52
CA ILE A 57 -10.25 3.58 -4.33
C ILE A 57 -8.76 3.82 -4.12
N GLU A 58 -8.32 5.08 -4.00
CA GLU A 58 -6.93 5.42 -3.74
C GLU A 58 -6.43 4.86 -2.41
N ILE A 59 -7.24 4.99 -1.35
CA ILE A 59 -6.94 4.44 -0.02
C ILE A 59 -6.79 2.92 -0.09
N LEU A 60 -7.74 2.24 -0.77
CA LEU A 60 -7.66 0.79 -0.98
C LEU A 60 -6.39 0.38 -1.75
N ALA A 61 -6.09 1.08 -2.83
CA ALA A 61 -4.93 0.80 -3.66
C ALA A 61 -3.62 1.07 -2.90
N GLY A 62 -3.59 2.09 -2.04
CA GLY A 62 -2.48 2.37 -1.12
C GLY A 62 -2.24 1.21 -0.17
N TYR A 63 -3.30 0.72 0.48
CA TYR A 63 -3.22 -0.46 1.35
C TYR A 63 -2.67 -1.69 0.61
N VAL A 64 -3.20 -1.99 -0.58
CA VAL A 64 -2.74 -3.15 -1.39
C VAL A 64 -1.29 -3.02 -1.82
N ARG A 65 -0.79 -1.81 -2.12
CA ARG A 65 0.62 -1.58 -2.50
C ARG A 65 1.57 -1.72 -1.34
N THR A 66 1.16 -1.28 -0.14
CA THR A 66 1.99 -1.38 1.06
C THR A 66 2.07 -2.81 1.60
N HIS A 67 1.01 -3.60 1.41
CA HIS A 67 0.96 -4.99 1.86
C HIS A 67 1.36 -5.96 0.76
N ASN A 68 1.77 -7.17 1.15
CA ASN A 68 1.99 -8.22 0.16
C ASN A 68 0.65 -8.62 -0.47
N ILE A 69 0.52 -8.52 -1.80
CA ILE A 69 -0.69 -8.90 -2.53
C ILE A 69 -1.17 -10.32 -2.20
N LEU A 70 -0.24 -11.25 -1.95
CA LEU A 70 -0.55 -12.62 -1.54
C LEU A 70 -1.27 -12.68 -0.20
N GLU A 71 -0.86 -11.84 0.74
CA GLU A 71 -1.48 -11.76 2.05
C GLU A 71 -2.88 -11.14 1.95
N VAL A 72 -3.06 -10.12 1.12
CA VAL A 72 -4.37 -9.54 0.84
C VAL A 72 -5.31 -10.58 0.23
N CYS A 73 -4.84 -11.36 -0.74
CA CYS A 73 -5.63 -12.45 -1.33
C CYS A 73 -6.01 -13.51 -0.30
N ARG A 74 -5.09 -13.89 0.59
CA ARG A 74 -5.35 -14.87 1.67
C ARG A 74 -6.44 -14.39 2.63
N ARG A 75 -6.37 -13.12 3.07
CA ARG A 75 -7.32 -12.55 4.04
C ARG A 75 -8.71 -12.30 3.44
N THR A 76 -8.78 -11.92 2.17
CA THR A 76 -10.03 -11.57 1.50
C THR A 76 -10.69 -12.73 0.76
N GLY A 77 -9.93 -13.80 0.47
CA GLY A 77 -10.37 -14.91 -0.38
C GLY A 77 -10.48 -14.53 -1.87
N LEU A 78 -10.02 -13.34 -2.26
CA LEU A 78 -10.07 -12.86 -3.64
C LEU A 78 -8.84 -13.29 -4.43
N SER A 79 -9.00 -13.45 -5.74
CA SER A 79 -7.87 -13.65 -6.65
C SER A 79 -7.09 -12.34 -6.84
N ARG A 80 -5.81 -12.45 -7.22
CA ARG A 80 -4.97 -11.27 -7.50
C ARG A 80 -5.60 -10.36 -8.55
N THR A 81 -6.18 -10.95 -9.60
CA THR A 81 -6.84 -10.22 -10.69
C THR A 81 -8.00 -9.37 -10.15
N VAL A 82 -8.88 -9.98 -9.34
CA VAL A 82 -10.02 -9.27 -8.75
C VAL A 82 -9.56 -8.14 -7.84
N VAL A 83 -8.50 -8.35 -7.03
CA VAL A 83 -7.93 -7.28 -6.20
C VAL A 83 -7.39 -6.14 -7.06
N TYR A 84 -6.62 -6.42 -8.10
CA TYR A 84 -6.07 -5.38 -8.98
C TYR A 84 -7.13 -4.61 -9.76
N GLU A 85 -8.16 -5.29 -10.24
CA GLU A 85 -9.30 -4.65 -10.92
C GLU A 85 -10.08 -3.77 -9.95
N ALA A 86 -10.37 -4.27 -8.75
CA ALA A 86 -11.10 -3.54 -7.72
C ALA A 86 -10.37 -2.28 -7.25
N THR A 87 -9.04 -2.34 -7.08
CA THR A 87 -8.23 -1.21 -6.60
C THR A 87 -7.53 -0.45 -7.73
N GLY A 88 -7.90 -0.72 -8.99
CA GLY A 88 -7.36 -0.01 -10.14
C GLY A 88 -7.88 1.42 -10.23
N LYS A 89 -7.23 2.29 -11.02
CA LYS A 89 -7.64 3.70 -11.18
C LYS A 89 -9.09 3.85 -11.68
N GLN A 90 -9.58 2.90 -12.46
CA GLN A 90 -10.96 2.82 -12.95
C GLN A 90 -11.78 1.76 -12.21
N GLY A 91 -11.27 1.22 -11.10
CA GLY A 91 -11.87 0.10 -10.38
C GLY A 91 -13.27 0.43 -9.88
N ASN A 92 -14.25 -0.38 -10.27
CA ASN A 92 -15.63 -0.27 -9.82
C ASN A 92 -16.06 -1.60 -9.19
N PRO A 93 -15.50 -1.96 -8.02
CA PRO A 93 -15.81 -3.22 -7.38
C PRO A 93 -17.29 -3.28 -7.02
N SER A 94 -17.90 -4.45 -7.15
CA SER A 94 -19.23 -4.70 -6.62
C SER A 94 -19.24 -4.53 -5.09
N LEU A 95 -20.42 -4.30 -4.51
CA LEU A 95 -20.58 -4.24 -3.06
C LEU A 95 -20.05 -5.51 -2.37
N ASP A 96 -20.26 -6.69 -2.96
CA ASP A 96 -19.73 -7.96 -2.45
C ASP A 96 -18.20 -7.98 -2.42
N THR A 97 -17.56 -7.56 -3.53
CA THR A 97 -16.09 -7.46 -3.60
C THR A 97 -15.56 -6.45 -2.58
N LEU A 98 -16.23 -5.31 -2.40
CA LEU A 98 -15.88 -4.32 -1.39
C LEU A 98 -15.94 -4.91 0.02
N CYS A 99 -17.05 -5.55 0.39
CA CYS A 99 -17.21 -6.21 1.69
C CYS A 99 -16.11 -7.25 1.95
N LYS A 100 -15.74 -8.05 0.94
CA LYS A 100 -14.61 -8.99 1.04
C LYS A 100 -13.26 -8.28 1.21
N ILE A 101 -13.02 -7.16 0.54
CA ILE A 101 -11.80 -6.38 0.72
C ILE A 101 -11.75 -5.79 2.14
N MET A 102 -12.88 -5.35 2.69
CA MET A 102 -12.94 -4.80 4.05
C MET A 102 -12.51 -5.80 5.13
N THR A 103 -12.65 -7.11 4.91
CA THR A 103 -12.17 -8.12 5.87
C THR A 103 -10.64 -8.12 6.02
N ALA A 104 -9.90 -7.59 5.04
CA ALA A 104 -8.44 -7.52 5.10
C ALA A 104 -7.92 -6.68 6.28
N PHE A 105 -8.73 -5.74 6.76
CA PHE A 105 -8.40 -4.82 7.84
C PHE A 105 -8.74 -5.36 9.24
N ASP A 106 -9.48 -6.47 9.32
CA ASP A 106 -9.87 -7.03 10.60
C ASP A 106 -8.68 -7.75 11.28
N LYS A 107 -8.58 -7.61 12.60
CA LYS A 107 -7.48 -8.19 13.40
C LYS A 107 -7.61 -9.71 13.55
N SER A 108 -8.77 -10.28 13.20
CA SER A 108 -9.12 -11.68 13.44
C SER A 108 -8.82 -12.62 12.26
N ALA A 109 -8.41 -12.10 11.10
CA ALA A 109 -8.17 -12.89 9.88
C ALA A 109 -6.72 -13.47 9.76
N ALA A 110 -5.96 -13.45 10.86
CA ALA A 110 -4.59 -13.95 10.94
C ALA A 110 -4.52 -15.21 11.80
#